data_AF-A0A2V9DGG2-F1
#
_entry.id   AF-A0A2V9DGG2-F1
#
_cell.length_a   1.000
_cell.length_b   1.000
_cell.length_c   1.000
_cell.angle_alpha   90.00
_cell.angle_beta   90.00
_cell.angle_gamma   90.00
#
_symmetry.space_group_name_H-M   'P 1'
#
loop_
_entity.id
_entity.type
_entity.pdbx_description
1 polymer ?
#
loop_
_entity_poly.entity_id
_entity_poly.type
_entity_poly.pdbx_seq_one_letter_code
_entity_poly.pdbx_strand_id
1 'polypeptide(L)'
;MPLDERRLNTRLNLKVALRFRPLLNPTTPEQRAETVNLSPRGAYFATDYPLKVGTPVEMFLKMPRELTGQAPTDLRCTARVVHIEPNSFQGGKAGVGVHIERYETVATTDRETN
;
A
#
# COMPACT_ATOMS: atom_id res chain seq x y z
N MET A 1 23.55 -5.60 21.42
CA MET A 1 22.91 -4.38 20.88
C MET A 1 22.33 -4.74 19.51
N PRO A 2 21.02 -4.98 19.35
CA PRO A 2 20.48 -5.23 18.02
C PRO A 2 20.51 -3.92 17.20
N LEU A 3 20.97 -4.02 15.96
CA LEU A 3 21.11 -2.94 14.97
C LEU A 3 19.77 -2.66 14.27
N ASP A 4 18.66 -2.79 14.98
CA ASP A 4 17.30 -2.79 14.42
C ASP A 4 16.68 -1.39 14.43
N GLU A 5 17.33 -0.39 13.82
CA GLU A 5 16.62 0.88 13.57
C GLU A 5 17.21 1.78 12.48
N ARG A 6 18.05 1.23 11.60
CA ARG A 6 18.69 2.04 10.56
C ARG A 6 18.21 1.62 9.18
N ARG A 7 17.05 2.17 8.78
CA ARG A 7 16.61 2.55 7.40
C ARG A 7 15.08 2.42 7.19
N LEU A 8 14.24 2.94 8.08
CA LEU A 8 12.78 3.03 7.86
C LEU A 8 12.36 4.25 6.98
N ASN A 9 13.20 4.65 6.03
CA ASN A 9 12.85 5.64 5.02
C ASN A 9 13.49 5.33 3.66
N THR A 10 13.81 4.06 3.41
CA THR A 10 14.12 3.62 2.05
C THR A 10 12.80 3.66 1.29
N ARG A 11 12.60 4.67 0.44
CA ARG A 11 11.56 4.62 -0.59
C ARG A 11 11.91 3.42 -1.45
N LEU A 12 11.23 2.33 -1.21
CA LEU A 12 11.40 1.15 -2.03
C LEU A 12 10.63 1.47 -3.31
N ASN A 13 11.38 1.70 -4.40
CA ASN A 13 10.86 1.83 -5.76
C ASN A 13 10.35 0.46 -6.23
N LEU A 14 9.39 -0.10 -5.51
CA LEU A 14 8.84 -1.42 -5.76
C LEU A 14 7.46 -1.27 -6.37
N LYS A 15 7.30 -1.95 -7.50
CA LYS A 15 6.00 -2.11 -8.15
C LYS A 15 5.33 -3.34 -7.58
N VAL A 16 4.67 -3.17 -6.44
CA VAL A 16 3.89 -4.24 -5.81
C VAL A 16 2.42 -4.01 -6.11
N ALA A 17 1.74 -5.07 -6.53
CA ALA A 17 0.30 -5.09 -6.63
C ALA A 17 -0.30 -4.92 -5.22
N LEU A 18 -1.01 -3.82 -5.03
CA LEU A 18 -1.76 -3.52 -3.81
C LEU A 18 -3.25 -3.55 -4.11
N ARG A 19 -4.03 -3.78 -3.07
CA ARG A 19 -5.47 -3.61 -3.10
C ARG A 19 -5.85 -2.48 -2.17
N PHE A 20 -6.78 -1.62 -2.54
CA PHE A 20 -7.22 -0.55 -1.67
C PHE A 20 -8.73 -0.40 -1.74
N ARG A 21 -9.33 0.10 -0.67
CA ARG A 21 -10.76 0.34 -0.56
C ARG A 21 -11.00 1.70 0.10
N PRO A 22 -11.72 2.62 -0.55
CA PRO A 22 -12.06 3.91 0.04
C PRO A 22 -13.05 3.71 1.19
N LEU A 23 -12.75 4.28 2.36
CA LEU A 23 -13.62 4.19 3.54
C LEU A 23 -14.83 5.15 3.46
N LEU A 24 -14.76 6.19 2.61
CA LEU A 24 -15.87 7.11 2.38
C LEU A 24 -17.02 6.50 1.59
N ASN A 25 -16.77 5.45 0.78
CA ASN A 25 -17.75 4.84 -0.09
C ASN A 25 -17.75 3.31 0.10
N PRO A 26 -18.46 2.78 1.13
CA PRO A 26 -18.47 1.34 1.42
C PRO A 26 -19.09 0.49 0.30
N THR A 27 -19.86 1.10 -0.61
CA THR A 27 -20.40 0.46 -1.82
C THR A 27 -19.33 0.19 -2.88
N THR A 28 -18.14 0.77 -2.75
CA THR A 28 -17.05 0.59 -3.72
C THR A 28 -16.33 -0.74 -3.43
N PRO A 29 -16.20 -1.62 -4.43
CA PRO A 29 -15.44 -2.86 -4.27
C PRO A 29 -13.94 -2.58 -4.09
N GLU A 30 -13.20 -3.55 -3.55
CA GLU A 30 -11.74 -3.46 -3.46
C GLU A 30 -11.13 -3.18 -4.83
N GLN A 31 -10.35 -2.10 -4.93
CA GLN A 31 -9.69 -1.68 -6.15
C GLN A 31 -8.27 -2.24 -6.16
N ARG A 32 -7.81 -2.69 -7.33
CA ARG A 32 -6.42 -3.15 -7.52
C ARG A 32 -5.60 -2.00 -8.08
N ALA A 33 -4.45 -1.75 -7.49
CA ALA A 33 -3.51 -0.74 -7.95
C ALA A 33 -2.07 -1.24 -7.87
N GLU A 34 -1.18 -0.51 -8.52
CA GLU A 34 0.25 -0.79 -8.51
C GLU A 34 0.94 0.34 -7.77
N THR A 35 1.67 -0.01 -6.70
CA THR A 35 2.57 0.93 -6.04
C THR A 35 3.67 1.34 -7.02
N VAL A 36 4.09 2.59 -6.91
CA VAL A 36 5.23 3.14 -7.65
C VAL A 36 6.37 3.36 -6.67
N ASN A 37 6.02 3.83 -5.46
CA ASN A 37 6.93 3.98 -4.34
C ASN A 37 6.20 3.66 -3.04
N LEU A 38 6.84 2.87 -2.19
CA LEU A 38 6.33 2.58 -0.85
C LEU A 38 7.33 3.07 0.21
N SER A 39 6.81 3.70 1.25
CA SER A 39 7.53 4.05 2.46
C SER A 39 6.65 3.76 3.68
N PRO A 40 7.21 3.56 4.87
CA PRO A 40 6.41 3.33 6.08
C PRO A 40 5.55 4.54 6.48
N ARG A 41 5.87 5.75 5.99
CA ARG A 41 5.09 6.97 6.22
C ARG A 41 4.05 7.25 5.13
N GLY A 42 4.08 6.55 4.01
CA GLY A 42 3.25 6.89 2.86
C GLY A 42 3.50 6.01 1.65
N ALA A 43 2.52 5.91 0.79
CA ALA A 43 2.61 5.18 -0.47
C ALA A 43 2.22 6.09 -1.62
N TYR A 44 2.87 5.91 -2.76
CA TYR A 44 2.49 6.53 -4.02
C TYR A 44 2.19 5.41 -5.01
N PHE A 45 0.99 5.41 -5.55
CA PHE A 45 0.49 4.37 -6.44
C PHE A 45 -0.30 5.00 -7.58
N ALA A 46 -0.37 4.30 -8.70
CA ALA A 46 -1.19 4.71 -9.83
C ALA A 46 -2.52 3.97 -9.78
N THR A 47 -3.63 4.70 -9.95
CA THR A 47 -4.96 4.10 -10.05
C THR A 47 -5.80 4.80 -11.12
N ASP A 48 -6.66 4.03 -11.76
CA ASP A 48 -7.71 4.55 -12.65
C ASP A 48 -8.95 5.00 -11.86
N TYR A 49 -9.03 4.63 -10.57
CA TYR A 49 -10.17 4.98 -9.74
C TYR A 49 -10.10 6.46 -9.30
N PRO A 50 -11.18 7.23 -9.46
CA PRO A 50 -11.21 8.63 -9.07
C PRO A 50 -11.23 8.79 -7.54
N LEU A 51 -10.06 8.95 -6.95
CA LEU A 51 -9.90 9.32 -5.54
C LEU A 51 -9.98 10.83 -5.34
N LYS A 52 -10.20 11.26 -4.09
CA LYS A 52 -10.15 12.68 -3.69
C LYS A 52 -9.15 12.90 -2.57
N VAL A 53 -8.45 14.02 -2.59
CA VAL A 53 -7.58 14.45 -1.48
C VAL A 53 -8.40 14.53 -0.20
N GLY A 54 -7.83 14.03 0.91
CA GLY A 54 -8.48 13.89 2.20
C GLY A 54 -9.24 12.58 2.40
N THR A 55 -9.43 11.77 1.34
CA THR A 55 -10.14 10.48 1.45
C THR A 55 -9.32 9.47 2.25
N PRO A 56 -9.86 8.91 3.35
CA PRO A 56 -9.28 7.75 4.00
C PRO A 56 -9.50 6.50 3.13
N VAL A 57 -8.42 5.77 2.89
CA VAL A 57 -8.37 4.53 2.12
C VAL A 57 -7.72 3.43 2.96
N GLU A 58 -8.29 2.24 2.89
CA GLU A 58 -7.72 1.06 3.50
C GLU A 58 -7.00 0.24 2.44
N MET A 59 -5.72 -0.04 2.66
CA MET A 59 -4.84 -0.71 1.72
C MET A 59 -4.46 -2.09 2.25
N PHE A 60 -4.36 -3.05 1.33
CA PHE A 60 -3.97 -4.42 1.54
C PHE A 60 -2.85 -4.74 0.56
N LEU A 61 -1.64 -4.84 1.09
CA LEU A 61 -0.44 -5.17 0.33
C LEU A 61 -0.11 -6.62 0.63
N LYS A 62 -0.06 -7.45 -0.41
CA LYS A 62 0.45 -8.79 -0.26
C LYS A 62 1.95 -8.73 -0.46
N MET A 63 2.73 -8.88 0.62
CA MET A 63 4.18 -8.98 0.51
C MET A 63 4.52 -10.38 -0.02
N PRO A 64 5.00 -10.52 -1.26
CA PRO A 64 5.47 -11.82 -1.74
C PRO A 64 6.74 -12.21 -1.00
N ARG A 65 6.95 -13.52 -0.82
CA ARG A 65 8.16 -14.05 -0.18
C ARG A 65 9.46 -13.58 -0.82
N GLU A 66 9.41 -13.27 -2.11
CA GLU A 66 10.54 -12.77 -2.89
C GLU A 66 11.01 -11.39 -2.42
N LEU A 67 10.14 -10.62 -1.77
CA LEU A 67 10.45 -9.29 -1.25
C LEU A 67 10.91 -9.30 0.20
N THR A 68 10.24 -10.07 1.06
CA THR A 68 10.56 -10.11 2.50
C THR A 68 11.58 -11.20 2.85
N GLY A 69 11.87 -12.13 1.93
CA GLY A 69 12.65 -13.34 2.22
C GLY A 69 11.94 -14.31 3.18
N GLN A 70 10.68 -14.05 3.54
CA GLN A 70 9.88 -14.77 4.53
C GLN A 70 8.53 -15.20 3.93
N ALA A 71 7.68 -15.89 4.69
CA ALA A 71 6.35 -16.32 4.26
C ALA A 71 5.51 -15.14 3.70
N PRO A 72 4.70 -15.38 2.64
CA PRO A 72 3.89 -14.35 2.02
C PRO A 72 2.90 -13.78 3.04
N THR A 73 3.12 -12.55 3.48
CA THR A 73 2.33 -11.93 4.56
C THR A 73 1.42 -10.86 3.97
N ASP A 74 0.16 -10.86 4.38
CA ASP A 74 -0.79 -9.80 4.03
C ASP A 74 -0.59 -8.62 4.99
N LEU A 75 -0.28 -7.45 4.45
CA LEU A 75 -0.12 -6.21 5.19
C LEU A 75 -1.37 -5.36 4.98
N ARG A 76 -2.10 -5.05 6.04
CA ARG A 76 -3.21 -4.10 6.02
C ARG A 76 -2.71 -2.76 6.53
N CYS A 77 -2.94 -1.67 5.81
CA CYS A 77 -2.61 -0.33 6.30
C CYS A 77 -3.72 0.66 5.98
N THR A 78 -4.01 1.55 6.92
CA THR A 78 -4.94 2.65 6.74
C THR A 78 -4.15 3.89 6.37
N ALA A 79 -4.50 4.48 5.25
CA ALA A 79 -3.83 5.64 4.71
C ALA A 79 -4.83 6.72 4.28
N ARG A 80 -4.40 7.97 4.21
CA ARG A 80 -5.21 9.09 3.76
C ARG A 80 -4.59 9.73 2.54
N VAL A 81 -5.40 10.00 1.53
CA VAL A 81 -4.94 10.70 0.32
C VAL A 81 -4.52 12.12 0.71
N VAL A 82 -3.26 12.47 0.45
CA VAL A 82 -2.71 13.80 0.71
C VAL A 82 -2.52 14.62 -0.56
N HIS A 83 -2.30 13.97 -1.70
CA HIS A 83 -2.29 14.64 -3.00
C HIS A 83 -2.66 13.67 -4.13
N ILE A 84 -3.14 14.22 -5.24
CA ILE A 84 -3.48 13.49 -6.45
C ILE A 84 -2.92 14.24 -7.65
N GLU A 85 -2.26 13.51 -8.54
CA GLU A 85 -1.78 14.02 -9.82
C GLU A 85 -2.53 13.33 -10.96
N PRO A 86 -3.50 14.02 -11.58
CA PRO A 86 -4.15 13.50 -12.78
C PRO A 86 -3.13 13.41 -13.93
N ASN A 87 -3.24 12.38 -14.77
CA ASN A 87 -2.35 12.12 -15.91
C ASN A 87 -0.86 11.90 -15.58
N SER A 88 -0.50 11.52 -14.35
CA SER A 88 0.89 11.16 -14.04
C SER A 88 1.36 9.86 -14.68
N PHE A 89 0.46 8.98 -15.12
CA PHE A 89 0.81 7.66 -15.68
C PHE A 89 0.20 7.41 -17.06
N GLN A 90 0.92 6.62 -17.88
CA GLN A 90 0.41 6.16 -19.17
C GLN A 90 -0.90 5.37 -19.00
N GLY A 91 -1.87 5.65 -19.86
CA GLY A 91 -3.20 5.05 -19.81
C GLY A 91 -4.24 5.85 -19.02
N GLY A 92 -3.99 7.13 -18.71
CA GLY A 92 -4.96 8.01 -18.04
C GLY A 92 -5.09 7.79 -16.53
N LYS A 93 -4.23 6.94 -15.95
CA LYS A 93 -4.21 6.69 -14.51
C LYS A 93 -3.73 7.92 -13.76
N ALA A 94 -4.40 8.24 -12.65
CA ALA A 94 -3.97 9.28 -11.72
C ALA A 94 -2.93 8.72 -10.75
N GLY A 95 -1.88 9.49 -10.49
CA GLY A 95 -0.94 9.23 -9.41
C GLY A 95 -1.54 9.69 -8.09
N VAL A 96 -1.63 8.79 -7.11
CA VAL A 96 -2.24 9.08 -5.81
C VAL A 96 -1.19 8.92 -4.72
N GLY A 97 -0.90 10.02 -4.03
CA GLY A 97 -0.07 10.05 -2.84
C GLY A 97 -0.91 9.91 -1.59
N VAL A 98 -0.66 8.87 -0.80
CA VAL A 98 -1.29 8.66 0.49
C VAL A 98 -0.27 8.73 1.63
N HIS A 99 -0.74 9.20 2.77
CA HIS A 99 -0.02 9.17 4.03
C HIS A 99 -0.54 8.00 4.87
N ILE A 100 0.35 7.09 5.27
CA ILE A 100 -0.04 5.93 6.07
C ILE A 100 -0.19 6.39 7.52
N GLU A 101 -1.39 6.27 8.06
CA GLU A 101 -1.69 6.61 9.46
C GLU A 101 -1.43 5.40 10.37
N ARG A 102 -1.70 4.18 9.89
CA ARG A 102 -1.52 2.94 10.64
C ARG A 102 -1.19 1.78 9.69
N TYR A 103 -0.32 0.88 10.10
CA TYR A 103 -0.08 -0.39 9.41
C TYR A 103 -0.20 -1.56 10.40
N GLU A 104 -0.72 -2.67 9.91
CA GLU A 104 -1.05 -3.88 10.64
C GLU A 104 -0.64 -5.07 9.78
N THR A 105 0.33 -5.85 10.27
CA THR A 105 0.72 -7.10 9.62
C THR A 105 -0.30 -8.17 9.95
N VAL A 106 -1.04 -8.63 8.95
CA VAL A 106 -1.86 -9.83 9.06
C VAL A 106 -0.91 -10.99 8.81
N ALA A 107 -0.29 -11.47 9.89
CA ALA A 107 0.47 -12.71 9.83
C ALA A 107 -0.45 -13.76 9.20
N THR A 108 -0.12 -14.22 8.00
CA THR A 108 -0.66 -15.50 7.56
C THR A 108 -0.08 -16.46 8.58
N THR A 109 -0.94 -16.94 9.48
CA THR A 109 -0.54 -18.02 10.36
C THR A 109 -0.24 -19.17 9.42
N ASP A 110 1.04 -19.35 9.10
CA ASP A 110 1.56 -20.62 8.67
C ASP A 110 1.33 -21.53 9.87
N ARG A 111 0.19 -22.24 9.86
CA ARG A 111 0.06 -23.42 10.70
C ARG A 111 1.03 -24.42 10.11
N GLU A 112 2.27 -24.35 10.58
CA GLU A 112 3.23 -25.43 10.61
C GLU A 112 2.46 -26.68 11.08
N THR A 113 2.07 -27.51 10.13
CA THR A 113 1.45 -28.79 10.40
C THR A 113 2.61 -29.77 10.42
N ASN A 114 3.18 -29.90 11.61
CA ASN A 114 4.11 -30.98 11.98
C ASN A 114 3.42 -32.35 11.82
#